data_AF-A0A961PZ01-F1
#
_entry.id   AF-A0A961PZ01-F1
#
_cell.length_a   1.000
_cell.length_b   1.000
_cell.length_c   1.000
_cell.angle_alpha   90.00
_cell.angle_beta   90.00
_cell.angle_gamma   90.00
#
_symmetry.space_group_name_H-M   'P 1'
#
loop_
_entity.id
_entity.type
_entity.pdbx_description
1 polymer ?
#
loop_
_entity_poly.entity_id
_entity_poly.type
_entity_poly.pdbx_seq_one_letter_code
_entity_poly.pdbx_strand_id
1 'polypeptide(L)'
;MTAPPERRAGLMALYAFNLEIARAPWLASEPMLAEIRLQWWQDAVAEIYAGTRPRRHEVVEPLAEVIRAGDLPRGLFEETIAARLFDAGSAPHADRQALLRQLDRTAGHLMVLAALHLGAPEAALDV
;
A
#
# COMPACT_ATOMS: atom_id res chain seq x y z
N MET A 1 17.51 -9.85 5.50
CA MET A 1 16.57 -9.05 6.31
C MET A 1 17.02 -9.01 7.77
N THR A 2 17.24 -7.83 8.34
CA THR A 2 17.70 -7.62 9.73
C THR A 2 16.58 -7.56 10.78
N ALA A 3 15.32 -7.51 10.35
CA ALA A 3 14.16 -7.52 11.26
C ALA A 3 14.06 -8.81 12.09
N PRO A 4 13.40 -8.79 13.27
CA PRO A 4 13.12 -9.99 14.06
C PRO A 4 12.39 -11.06 13.22
N PRO A 5 12.77 -12.35 13.30
CA PRO A 5 12.21 -13.41 12.45
C PRO A 5 10.69 -13.44 12.39
N GLU A 6 10.02 -13.24 13.52
CA GLU A 6 8.57 -13.23 13.70
C GLU A 6 7.87 -12.04 13.01
N ARG A 7 8.59 -10.95 12.74
CA ARG A 7 8.06 -9.77 12.04
C ARG A 7 8.29 -9.81 10.54
N ARG A 8 9.19 -10.66 10.04
CA ARG A 8 9.59 -10.68 8.62
C ARG A 8 8.44 -11.00 7.68
N ALA A 9 7.56 -11.94 8.04
CA ALA A 9 6.43 -12.31 7.17
C ALA A 9 5.48 -11.14 6.91
N GLY A 10 5.13 -10.38 7.96
CA GLY A 10 4.31 -9.17 7.81
C GLY A 10 4.99 -8.09 6.96
N LEU A 11 6.32 -7.90 7.10
CA LEU A 11 7.06 -7.02 6.18
C LEU A 11 6.99 -7.51 4.73
N MET A 12 7.17 -8.81 4.48
CA MET A 12 7.05 -9.35 3.14
C MET A 12 5.65 -9.11 2.55
N ALA A 13 4.59 -9.24 3.35
CA ALA A 13 3.22 -8.95 2.91
C ALA A 13 3.03 -7.47 2.53
N LEU A 14 3.50 -6.53 3.36
CA LEU A 14 3.44 -5.09 3.07
C LEU A 14 4.21 -4.72 1.80
N TYR A 15 5.41 -5.27 1.62
CA TYR A 15 6.22 -5.01 0.44
C TYR A 15 5.67 -5.70 -0.82
N ALA A 16 5.09 -6.89 -0.69
CA ALA A 16 4.41 -7.57 -1.79
C ALA A 16 3.19 -6.77 -2.25
N PHE A 17 2.37 -6.26 -1.31
CA PHE A 17 1.27 -5.34 -1.61
C PHE A 17 1.75 -4.11 -2.39
N ASN A 18 2.78 -3.42 -1.88
CA ASN A 18 3.33 -2.25 -2.57
C ASN A 18 3.83 -2.59 -3.98
N LEU A 19 4.49 -3.74 -4.14
CA LEU A 19 4.98 -4.20 -5.43
C LEU A 19 3.83 -4.48 -6.42
N GLU A 20 2.75 -5.10 -5.98
CA GLU A 20 1.57 -5.37 -6.81
C GLU A 20 0.94 -4.09 -7.35
N ILE A 21 0.70 -3.10 -6.48
CA ILE A 21 0.07 -1.83 -6.88
C ILE A 21 1.03 -0.95 -7.69
N ALA A 22 2.34 -0.98 -7.39
CA ALA A 22 3.34 -0.20 -8.11
C ALA A 22 3.54 -0.69 -9.55
N ARG A 23 3.34 -1.99 -9.80
CA ARG A 23 3.45 -2.58 -11.15
C ARG A 23 2.19 -2.41 -11.99
N ALA A 24 1.03 -2.15 -11.37
CA ALA A 24 -0.26 -2.07 -12.04
C ALA A 24 -0.27 -1.11 -13.26
N PRO A 25 0.30 0.11 -13.18
CA PRO A 25 0.36 1.03 -14.31
C PRO A 25 1.20 0.52 -15.49
N TRP A 26 2.25 -0.25 -15.22
CA TRP A 26 3.24 -0.67 -16.21
C TRP A 26 2.89 -1.99 -16.90
N LEU A 27 2.01 -2.79 -16.28
CA LEU A 27 1.50 -4.04 -16.84
C LEU A 27 0.29 -3.83 -17.75
N ALA A 28 -0.32 -2.65 -17.70
CA ALA A 28 -1.51 -2.31 -18.45
C ALA A 28 -1.15 -1.62 -19.77
N SER A 29 -1.60 -2.18 -20.89
CA SER A 29 -1.46 -1.53 -22.20
C SER A 29 -2.37 -0.31 -22.36
N GLU A 30 -3.44 -0.24 -21.58
CA GLU A 30 -4.45 0.82 -21.60
C GLU A 30 -4.66 1.38 -20.18
N PRO A 31 -4.76 2.71 -19.99
CA PRO A 31 -4.96 3.32 -18.67
C PRO A 31 -6.15 2.74 -17.89
N MET A 32 -7.25 2.45 -18.59
CA MET A 32 -8.46 1.84 -18.02
C MET A 32 -8.18 0.49 -17.32
N LEU A 33 -7.24 -0.30 -17.84
CA LEU A 33 -6.88 -1.59 -17.23
C LEU A 33 -6.09 -1.41 -15.93
N ALA A 34 -5.27 -0.35 -15.84
CA ALA A 34 -4.60 0.01 -14.60
C ALA A 34 -5.62 0.44 -13.54
N GLU A 35 -6.61 1.26 -13.93
CA GLU A 35 -7.71 1.69 -13.06
C GLU A 35 -8.49 0.52 -12.48
N ILE A 36 -8.92 -0.44 -13.31
CA ILE A 36 -9.66 -1.63 -12.86
C ILE A 36 -8.84 -2.43 -11.84
N ARG A 37 -7.53 -2.60 -12.09
CA ARG A 37 -6.65 -3.34 -11.19
C ARG A 37 -6.45 -2.62 -9.86
N LEU A 38 -6.23 -1.30 -9.88
CA LEU A 38 -6.08 -0.51 -8.66
C LEU A 38 -7.38 -0.44 -7.88
N GLN A 39 -8.53 -0.34 -8.56
CA GLN A 39 -9.84 -0.42 -7.91
C GLN A 39 -10.05 -1.77 -7.23
N TRP A 40 -9.64 -2.87 -7.86
CA TRP A 40 -9.70 -4.19 -7.22
C TRP A 40 -8.90 -4.23 -5.90
N TRP A 41 -7.73 -3.58 -5.86
CA TRP A 41 -6.92 -3.46 -4.64
C TRP A 41 -7.58 -2.57 -3.58
N GLN A 42 -8.21 -1.46 -4.01
CA GLN A 42 -8.98 -0.59 -3.14
C GLN A 42 -10.10 -1.37 -2.44
N ASP A 43 -10.86 -2.17 -3.20
CA ASP A 43 -11.94 -2.99 -2.66
C ASP A 43 -11.40 -4.09 -1.72
N ALA A 44 -10.30 -4.76 -2.10
CA ALA A 44 -9.69 -5.80 -1.28
C ALA A 44 -9.23 -5.26 0.08
N VAL A 45 -8.65 -4.06 0.11
CA VAL A 45 -8.27 -3.38 1.35
C VAL A 45 -9.52 -2.99 2.15
N ALA A 46 -10.54 -2.40 1.51
CA ALA A 46 -11.78 -2.03 2.17
C ALA A 46 -12.48 -3.23 2.83
N GLU A 47 -12.48 -4.39 2.15
CA GLU A 47 -13.01 -5.66 2.66
C GLU A 47 -12.27 -6.14 3.93
N ILE A 48 -10.93 -6.04 3.94
CA ILE A 48 -10.12 -6.37 5.14
C ILE A 48 -10.58 -5.54 6.35
N TYR A 49 -10.72 -4.22 6.18
CA TYR A 49 -11.14 -3.30 7.24
C TYR A 49 -12.62 -3.43 7.61
N ALA A 50 -13.47 -3.89 6.69
CA ALA A 50 -14.87 -4.21 6.96
C ALA A 50 -15.03 -5.54 7.74
N GLY A 51 -13.94 -6.26 8.02
CA GLY A 51 -13.97 -7.54 8.73
C GLY A 51 -14.53 -8.70 7.89
N THR A 52 -14.63 -8.53 6.58
CA THR A 52 -15.09 -9.61 5.69
C THR A 52 -13.96 -10.62 5.48
N ARG A 53 -14.32 -11.79 4.91
CA ARG A 53 -13.32 -12.78 4.49
C ARG A 53 -12.45 -12.16 3.39
N PRO A 54 -11.11 -12.09 3.57
CA PRO A 54 -10.22 -11.54 2.55
C PRO A 54 -10.37 -12.29 1.22
N ARG A 55 -10.24 -11.56 0.10
CA ARG A 55 -10.23 -12.16 -1.25
C ARG A 55 -9.13 -13.22 -1.34
N ARG A 56 -9.41 -14.32 -2.06
CA ARG A 56 -8.40 -15.36 -2.34
C ARG A 56 -7.32 -14.78 -3.25
N HIS A 57 -6.18 -14.44 -2.65
CA HIS A 57 -5.01 -13.92 -3.33
C HIS A 57 -3.80 -14.09 -2.42
N GLU A 58 -2.66 -14.50 -2.97
CA GLU A 58 -1.45 -14.87 -2.22
C GLU A 58 -0.91 -13.73 -1.34
N VAL A 59 -1.17 -12.49 -1.72
CA VAL A 59 -0.80 -11.29 -0.95
C VAL A 59 -1.91 -10.81 -0.01
N VAL A 60 -3.19 -10.93 -0.39
CA VAL A 60 -4.29 -10.31 0.36
C VAL A 60 -4.51 -11.00 1.71
N GLU A 61 -4.37 -12.32 1.76
CA GLU A 61 -4.53 -13.08 3.00
C GLU A 61 -3.45 -12.71 4.05
N PRO A 62 -2.13 -12.75 3.75
CA PRO A 62 -1.10 -12.25 4.66
C PRO A 62 -1.21 -10.76 4.98
N LEU A 63 -1.66 -9.95 4.02
CA LEU A 63 -1.87 -8.52 4.23
C LEU A 63 -2.98 -8.27 5.28
N ALA A 64 -4.05 -9.06 5.24
CA ALA A 64 -5.13 -8.97 6.22
C ALA A 64 -4.65 -9.34 7.63
N GLU A 65 -3.78 -10.35 7.75
CA GLU A 65 -3.19 -10.75 9.02
C GLU A 65 -2.32 -9.63 9.62
N VAL A 66 -1.44 -9.01 8.82
CA VAL A 66 -0.56 -7.95 9.31
C VAL A 66 -1.34 -6.67 9.67
N ILE A 67 -2.35 -6.30 8.88
CA ILE A 67 -3.22 -5.15 9.17
C ILE A 67 -3.91 -5.34 10.53
N ARG A 68 -4.52 -6.49 10.76
CA ARG A 68 -5.26 -6.77 12.00
C ARG A 68 -4.36 -6.90 13.22
N ALA A 69 -3.19 -7.52 13.06
CA ALA A 69 -2.25 -7.71 14.16
C ALA A 69 -1.58 -6.40 14.60
N GLY A 70 -1.41 -5.45 13.69
CA GLY A 70 -0.75 -4.17 13.93
C GLY A 70 -1.67 -2.96 14.04
N ASP A 71 -3.00 -3.15 13.93
CA ASP A 71 -3.98 -2.07 13.82
C ASP A 71 -3.55 -0.98 12.82
N LEU A 72 -3.09 -1.42 11.65
CA LEU A 72 -2.43 -0.51 10.70
C LEU A 72 -3.44 0.51 10.14
N PRO A 73 -3.04 1.78 9.92
CA PRO A 73 -3.97 2.81 9.46
C PRO A 73 -4.46 2.58 8.04
N ARG A 74 -5.79 2.48 7.88
CA ARG A 74 -6.47 2.31 6.59
C ARG A 74 -6.07 3.37 5.56
N GLY A 75 -6.04 4.64 5.97
CA GLY A 75 -5.79 5.76 5.07
C GLY A 75 -4.48 5.62 4.29
N LEU A 76 -3.42 5.09 4.92
CA LEU A 76 -2.13 4.91 4.26
C LEU A 76 -2.20 3.95 3.06
N PHE A 77 -2.97 2.86 3.17
CA PHE A 77 -3.16 1.92 2.07
C PHE A 77 -3.96 2.55 0.93
N GLU A 78 -5.08 3.19 1.25
CA GLU A 78 -5.97 3.81 0.27
C GLU A 78 -5.27 4.95 -0.49
N GLU A 79 -4.53 5.80 0.22
CA GLU A 79 -3.77 6.89 -0.40
C GLU A 79 -2.62 6.38 -1.27
N THR A 80 -1.97 5.28 -0.89
CA THR A 80 -0.92 4.66 -1.72
C THR A 80 -1.53 4.14 -3.01
N ILE A 81 -2.66 3.43 -2.96
CA ILE A 81 -3.36 2.91 -4.15
C ILE A 81 -3.79 4.05 -5.07
N ALA A 82 -4.41 5.09 -4.51
CA ALA A 82 -4.83 6.27 -5.26
C ALA A 82 -3.64 6.99 -5.93
N ALA A 83 -2.49 7.08 -5.25
CA ALA A 83 -1.29 7.68 -5.82
C ALA A 83 -0.74 6.89 -7.03
N ARG A 84 -0.89 5.56 -7.06
CA ARG A 84 -0.47 4.73 -8.22
C ARG A 84 -1.27 5.00 -9.48
N LEU A 85 -2.47 5.57 -9.37
CA LEU A 85 -3.24 5.96 -10.55
C LEU A 85 -2.55 7.09 -11.32
N PHE A 86 -1.89 8.00 -10.62
CA PHE A 86 -1.10 9.07 -11.26
C PHE A 86 0.03 8.49 -12.11
N ASP A 87 0.69 7.41 -11.66
CA ASP A 87 1.78 6.74 -12.38
C ASP A 87 1.32 6.11 -13.72
N ALA A 88 0.01 5.89 -13.91
CA ALA A 88 -0.56 5.42 -15.19
C ALA A 88 -0.71 6.54 -16.23
N GLY A 89 -0.68 7.79 -15.79
CA GLY A 89 -0.68 8.96 -16.67
C GLY A 89 0.74 9.38 -17.08
N SER A 90 0.84 10.26 -18.08
CA SER A 90 2.11 10.90 -18.47
C SER A 90 2.21 12.37 -18.06
N ALA A 91 1.29 12.81 -17.19
CA ALA A 91 1.25 14.21 -16.76
C ALA A 91 2.45 14.52 -15.84
N PRO A 92 3.11 15.68 -16.01
CA PRO A 92 4.10 16.13 -15.04
C PRO A 92 3.43 16.48 -13.71
N HIS A 93 4.19 16.43 -12.62
CA HIS A 93 3.76 17.03 -11.36
C HIS A 93 3.61 18.55 -11.54
N ALA A 94 2.54 19.11 -10.97
CA ALA A 94 2.24 20.54 -11.09
C ALA A 94 3.34 21.44 -10.49
N ASP A 95 3.93 21.00 -9.38
CA ASP A 95 5.00 21.69 -8.67
C ASP A 95 5.83 20.71 -7.81
N ARG A 96 6.84 21.24 -7.11
CA ARG A 96 7.68 20.47 -6.19
C ARG A 96 6.88 19.84 -5.05
N GLN A 97 5.83 20.51 -4.56
CA GLN A 97 5.04 20.01 -3.43
C GLN A 97 4.19 18.81 -3.87
N ALA A 98 3.64 18.83 -5.09
CA ALA A 98 2.94 17.70 -5.69
C ALA A 98 3.86 16.49 -5.87
N LEU A 99 5.11 16.70 -6.30
CA LEU A 99 6.12 15.64 -6.36
C LEU A 99 6.40 15.05 -4.98
N LEU A 100 6.64 15.89 -3.96
CA LEU A 100 6.90 15.40 -2.60
C LEU A 100 5.73 14.58 -2.05
N ARG A 101 4.49 15.05 -2.21
CA ARG A 101 3.30 14.29 -1.83
C ARG A 101 3.21 12.93 -2.54
N GLN A 102 3.61 12.85 -3.81
CA GLN A 102 3.66 11.57 -4.52
C GLN A 102 4.71 10.63 -3.89
N LEU A 103 5.89 11.14 -3.56
CA LEU A 103 6.94 10.35 -2.90
C LEU A 103 6.50 9.87 -1.52
N ASP A 104 5.85 10.73 -0.73
CA ASP A 104 5.32 10.38 0.58
C ASP A 104 4.27 9.27 0.45
N ARG A 105 3.33 9.41 -0.50
CA ARG A 105 2.27 8.42 -0.69
C ARG A 105 2.74 7.11 -1.30
N THR A 106 3.80 7.10 -2.10
CA THR A 106 4.25 5.90 -2.82
C THR A 106 5.40 5.16 -2.14
N ALA A 107 6.18 5.84 -1.31
CA ALA A 107 7.32 5.25 -0.58
C ALA A 107 7.26 5.54 0.92
N GLY A 108 6.89 6.76 1.31
CA GLY A 108 6.76 7.17 2.72
C GLY A 108 5.74 6.32 3.49
N HIS A 109 4.53 6.16 2.95
CA HIS A 109 3.46 5.36 3.56
C HIS A 109 3.89 3.90 3.79
N LEU A 110 4.62 3.30 2.85
CA LEU A 110 5.17 1.95 3.04
C LEU A 110 6.15 1.91 4.21
N MET A 111 6.99 2.94 4.37
CA MET A 111 7.94 3.02 5.47
C MET A 111 7.23 3.20 6.82
N VAL A 112 6.20 4.05 6.88
CA VAL A 112 5.35 4.23 8.06
C VAL A 112 4.68 2.92 8.45
N LEU A 113 4.05 2.23 7.51
CA LEU A 113 3.41 0.92 7.74
C LEU A 113 4.41 -0.13 8.24
N ALA A 114 5.62 -0.17 7.66
CA ALA A 114 6.67 -1.07 8.09
C ALA A 114 7.16 -0.74 9.52
N ALA A 115 7.31 0.55 9.84
CA ALA A 115 7.71 1.00 11.17
C ALA A 115 6.65 0.66 12.23
N LEU A 116 5.37 0.92 11.95
CA LEU A 116 4.24 0.56 12.81
C LEU A 116 4.18 -0.94 13.05
N HIS A 117 4.32 -1.76 12.00
CA HIS A 117 4.36 -3.23 12.14
C HIS A 117 5.54 -3.72 13.00
N LEU A 118 6.66 -2.99 13.00
CA LEU A 118 7.82 -3.24 13.84
C LEU A 118 7.70 -2.65 15.25
N GLY A 119 6.59 -1.96 15.57
CA GLY A 119 6.29 -1.44 16.90
C GLY A 119 6.74 0.00 17.15
N ALA A 120 7.02 0.78 16.10
CA ALA A 120 7.22 2.22 16.27
C ALA A 120 5.93 2.87 16.80
N PRO A 121 6.01 3.80 17.77
CA PRO A 121 4.84 4.54 18.22
C PRO A 121 4.39 5.51 17.13
N GLU A 122 3.07 5.65 16.96
CA GLU A 122 2.48 6.57 15.97
C GLU A 122 2.98 8.01 16.15
N ALA A 123 3.14 8.46 17.41
CA ALA A 123 3.68 9.80 17.72
C ALA A 123 5.12 10.07 17.24
N ALA A 124 5.85 9.03 16.82
CA ALA A 124 7.20 9.18 16.23
C ALA A 124 7.18 9.23 14.70
N LEU A 125 6.01 9.15 14.09
CA LEU A 125 5.81 9.13 12.64
C LEU A 125 4.99 10.38 12.28
N ASP A 126 5.45 11.16 11.31
CA ASP A 126 4.69 12.28 10.72
C ASP A 126 3.60 11.70 9.80
N VAL A 127 2.58 11.09 10.41
CA VAL A 127 1.41 10.51 9.73
C VAL A 127 0.26 11.49 9.66
#